data_AF-A0A1M3P2A7-F1
#
_entry.id   AF-A0A1M3P2A7-F1
#
_cell.length_a   1.000
_cell.length_b   1.000
_cell.length_c   1.000
_cell.angle_alpha   90.00
_cell.angle_beta   90.00
_cell.angle_gamma   90.00
#
_symmetry.space_group_name_H-M   'P 1'
#
loop_
_entity.id
_entity.type
_entity.pdbx_description
1 polymer ?
#
loop_
_entity_poly.entity_id
_entity_poly.type
_entity_poly.pdbx_seq_one_letter_code
_entity_poly.pdbx_strand_id
1 'polypeptide(L)'
;MVPPTAAKTIHFADHGQDFLAWDVAADGVVLDVRPYQGWLWKGCKVINLAELAPGGIVMFTRPGDGEHALTIKHPVADVTDAAVSA
;
A
#
# COMPACT_ATOMS: atom_id res chain seq x y z
N MET A 1 -3.85 13.95 18.60
CA MET A 1 -3.44 12.76 17.84
C MET A 1 -3.96 12.97 16.42
N VAL A 2 -3.10 13.44 15.51
CA VAL A 2 -3.48 13.64 14.11
C VAL A 2 -3.61 12.25 13.50
N PRO A 3 -4.77 11.86 12.92
CA PRO A 3 -4.84 10.60 12.20
C PRO A 3 -3.81 10.66 11.06
N PRO A 4 -3.02 9.61 10.82
CA PRO A 4 -2.12 9.60 9.67
C PRO A 4 -2.97 9.82 8.41
N THR A 5 -2.70 10.91 7.70
CA THR A 5 -3.33 11.18 6.42
C THR A 5 -2.70 10.25 5.38
N ALA A 6 -3.53 9.64 4.53
CA ALA A 6 -3.01 8.91 3.37
C ALA A 6 -2.19 9.88 2.51
N ALA A 7 -0.94 9.52 2.24
CA ALA A 7 -0.04 10.31 1.42
C ALA A 7 -0.04 9.81 -0.03
N LYS A 8 -0.20 8.50 -0.23
CA LYS A 8 -0.22 7.87 -1.55
C LYS A 8 -1.28 6.77 -1.60
N THR A 9 -1.94 6.64 -2.75
CA THR A 9 -2.83 5.54 -3.06
C THR A 9 -2.19 4.69 -4.16
N ILE A 10 -1.87 3.44 -3.84
CA ILE A 10 -1.35 2.45 -4.79
C ILE A 10 -2.54 1.72 -5.38
N HIS A 11 -2.74 1.82 -6.69
CA HIS A 11 -3.71 1.04 -7.43
C HIS A 11 -3.03 -0.22 -7.98
N PHE A 12 -3.65 -1.37 -7.83
CA PHE A 12 -3.14 -2.65 -8.35
C PHE A 12 -3.92 -3.07 -9.59
N ALA A 13 -3.26 -3.80 -10.49
CA ALA A 13 -3.91 -4.35 -11.67
C ALA A 13 -4.93 -5.41 -11.27
N ASP A 14 -6.15 -5.32 -11.80
CA ASP A 14 -7.19 -6.30 -11.53
C ASP A 14 -6.90 -7.60 -12.28
N HIS A 15 -6.41 -8.59 -11.54
CA HIS A 15 -6.14 -9.94 -12.02
C HIS A 15 -7.05 -10.97 -11.31
N GLY A 16 -8.21 -10.54 -10.80
CA GLY A 16 -9.10 -11.38 -9.99
C GLY A 16 -8.69 -11.49 -8.51
N GLN A 17 -8.00 -10.47 -8.00
CA GLN A 17 -7.68 -10.32 -6.56
C GLN A 17 -8.78 -9.56 -5.82
N ASP A 18 -8.89 -9.77 -4.51
CA ASP A 18 -9.93 -9.13 -3.67
C ASP A 18 -9.64 -7.66 -3.30
N PHE A 19 -8.44 -7.15 -3.62
CA PHE A 19 -8.03 -5.76 -3.34
C PHE A 19 -7.52 -5.07 -4.60
N LEU A 20 -7.82 -3.78 -4.74
CA LEU A 20 -7.51 -3.00 -5.93
C LEU A 20 -6.78 -1.69 -5.61
N ALA A 21 -6.89 -1.19 -4.38
CA ALA A 21 -6.23 0.04 -3.96
C ALA A 21 -5.77 -0.04 -2.51
N TRP A 22 -4.56 0.44 -2.24
CA TRP A 22 -4.00 0.61 -0.90
C TRP A 22 -3.74 2.09 -0.64
N ASP A 23 -4.32 2.60 0.43
CA ASP A 23 -4.05 3.93 0.95
C ASP A 23 -2.91 3.84 1.97
N VAL A 24 -1.81 4.52 1.68
CA VAL A 24 -0.54 4.41 2.39
C VAL A 24 -0.14 5.78 2.92
N ALA A 25 0.28 5.83 4.18
CA ALA A 25 0.83 7.01 4.83
C ALA A 25 2.22 7.36 4.27
N ALA A 26 2.70 8.58 4.57
CA ALA A 26 3.99 9.07 4.11
C ALA A 26 5.18 8.23 4.62
N ASP A 27 5.00 7.56 5.77
CA ASP A 27 5.99 6.66 6.36
C ASP A 27 5.94 5.22 5.80
N GLY A 28 5.07 4.97 4.81
CA GLY A 28 4.89 3.67 4.18
C GLY A 28 3.85 2.77 4.87
N VAL A 29 3.19 3.20 5.93
CA VAL A 29 2.20 2.36 6.63
C VAL A 29 0.89 2.33 5.85
N VAL A 30 0.37 1.14 5.59
CA VAL A 30 -0.94 0.93 4.97
C VAL A 30 -2.03 1.30 5.97
N LEU A 31 -2.79 2.34 5.63
CA LEU A 31 -3.88 2.88 6.42
C LEU A 31 -5.23 2.25 6.06
N ASP A 32 -5.46 2.05 4.77
CA ASP A 32 -6.69 1.44 4.27
C ASP A 32 -6.47 0.65 2.99
N VAL A 33 -7.36 -0.31 2.74
CA VAL A 33 -7.35 -1.11 1.50
C VAL A 33 -8.77 -1.29 1.02
N ARG A 34 -8.96 -1.09 -0.28
CA ARG A 34 -10.25 -1.13 -0.95
C ARG A 34 -10.19 -2.08 -2.15
N PRO A 35 -11.28 -2.82 -2.47
CA PRO A 35 -12.55 -2.89 -1.73
C PRO A 35 -12.55 -3.86 -0.53
N TYR A 36 -11.73 -4.91 -0.51
CA TYR A 36 -11.73 -5.92 0.56
C TYR A 36 -10.36 -6.20 1.16
N GLN A 37 -10.34 -7.04 2.20
CA GLN A 37 -9.15 -7.49 2.93
C GLN A 37 -8.32 -6.41 3.66
N GLY A 38 -8.90 -5.23 3.94
CA GLY A 38 -8.21 -4.22 4.75
C GLY A 38 -7.71 -4.70 6.10
N TRP A 39 -8.41 -5.62 6.76
CA TRP A 39 -7.94 -6.21 8.02
C TRP A 39 -6.63 -7.01 7.91
N LEU A 40 -6.31 -7.54 6.72
CA LEU A 40 -5.10 -8.33 6.48
C LEU A 40 -3.87 -7.43 6.21
N TRP A 41 -4.12 -6.27 5.60
CA TRP A 41 -3.07 -5.40 5.06
C TRP A 41 -2.86 -4.13 5.89
N LYS A 42 -3.88 -3.65 6.61
CA LYS A 42 -3.76 -2.49 7.52
C LYS A 42 -2.65 -2.71 8.53
N GLY A 43 -1.79 -1.70 8.67
CA GLY A 43 -0.63 -1.75 9.55
C GLY A 43 0.62 -2.42 8.95
N CYS A 44 0.52 -3.00 7.74
CA CYS A 44 1.72 -3.39 6.98
C CYS A 44 2.51 -2.14 6.56
N LYS A 45 3.83 -2.26 6.42
CA LYS A 45 4.70 -1.16 6.00
C LYS A 45 5.29 -1.45 4.63
N VAL A 46 4.91 -0.65 3.63
CA VAL A 46 5.50 -0.67 2.29
C VAL A 46 6.91 -0.10 2.36
N ILE A 47 7.90 -0.89 1.97
CA ILE A 47 9.32 -0.52 2.07
C ILE A 47 9.87 0.08 0.78
N ASN A 48 9.28 -0.25 -0.37
CA ASN A 48 9.71 0.24 -1.69
C ASN A 48 8.76 1.31 -2.25
N LEU A 49 8.04 2.03 -1.40
CA LEU A 49 7.04 3.03 -1.82
C LEU A 49 7.65 4.13 -2.71
N ALA A 50 8.91 4.52 -2.44
CA ALA A 50 9.61 5.55 -3.19
C ALA A 50 10.08 5.10 -4.59
N GLU A 51 10.32 3.81 -4.77
CA GLU A 51 10.77 3.21 -6.04
C GLU A 51 9.60 2.57 -6.80
N LEU A 52 8.38 2.68 -6.26
CA LEU A 52 7.20 2.05 -6.81
C LEU A 52 6.74 2.82 -8.05
N ALA A 53 6.71 2.13 -9.18
CA ALA A 53 6.23 2.63 -10.46
C ALA A 53 5.06 1.77 -10.98
N PRO A 54 4.22 2.30 -11.88
CA PRO A 54 3.26 1.48 -12.63
C PRO A 54 3.96 0.29 -13.32
N GLY A 55 3.44 -0.90 -13.13
CA GLY A 55 4.02 -2.19 -13.53
C GLY A 55 4.96 -2.82 -12.50
N GLY A 56 5.31 -2.10 -11.43
CA GLY A 56 6.17 -2.57 -10.35
C GLY A 56 5.47 -3.51 -9.36
N ILE A 57 6.26 -4.10 -8.46
CA ILE A 57 5.80 -5.03 -7.43
C ILE A 57 5.92 -4.35 -6.07
N VAL A 58 4.86 -4.36 -5.26
CA VAL A 58 4.90 -3.80 -3.90
C VAL A 58 5.66 -4.75 -2.98
N MET A 59 6.62 -4.20 -2.25
CA MET A 59 7.32 -4.85 -1.15
C MET A 59 6.83 -4.26 0.17
N PHE A 60 6.42 -5.13 1.10
CA PHE A 60 5.94 -4.71 2.41
C PHE A 60 6.50 -5.62 3.51
N THR A 61 6.54 -5.11 4.72
CA THR A 61 6.86 -5.88 5.93
C THR A 61 5.64 -5.88 6.85
N ARG A 62 5.46 -6.98 7.59
CA ARG A 62 4.41 -7.08 8.61
C ARG A 62 4.95 -6.68 9.97
N PRO A 63 4.15 -5.96 10.80
CA PRO A 63 4.53 -5.66 12.16
C PRO A 63 4.64 -6.97 12.96
N GLY A 64 5.81 -7.20 13.57
CA GLY A 64 6.07 -8.37 14.42
C GLY A 64 6.67 -9.58 13.72
N ASP A 65 6.75 -9.61 12.39
CA ASP A 65 7.30 -10.76 11.65
C ASP A 65 8.82 -10.71 11.50
N GLY A 66 9.50 -9.64 11.96
CA GLY A 66 10.95 -9.50 11.93
C GLY A 66 11.49 -9.32 10.51
N GLU A 67 11.52 -8.09 10.00
CA GLU A 67 12.16 -7.64 8.73
C GLU A 67 11.98 -8.51 7.46
N HIS A 68 11.08 -9.49 7.46
CA HIS A 68 10.79 -10.28 6.28
C HIS A 68 10.01 -9.42 5.28
N ALA A 69 10.75 -8.92 4.28
CA ALA A 69 10.19 -8.23 3.14
C ALA A 69 9.40 -9.22 2.29
N LEU A 70 8.08 -9.07 2.29
CA LEU A 70 7.14 -9.81 1.46
C LEU A 70 6.81 -9.01 0.21
N THR A 71 6.53 -9.70 -0.88
CA THR A 71 6.14 -9.10 -2.16
C THR A 71 4.69 -9.43 -2.49
N ILE A 72 3.96 -8.43 -2.98
CA ILE A 72 2.63 -8.64 -3.57
C ILE A 72 2.83 -9.03 -5.03
N LYS A 73 2.45 -10.25 -5.39
CA LYS A 73 2.59 -10.77 -6.77
C LYS A 73 1.79 -9.99 -7.82
N HIS A 74 0.92 -9.09 -7.39
CA HIS A 74 0.09 -8.28 -8.26
C HIS A 74 0.82 -6.99 -8.64
N PRO A 75 0.98 -6.72 -9.94
CA PRO A 75 1.64 -5.50 -10.38
C PRO A 75 0.81 -4.28 -10.02
N VAL A 76 1.49 -3.21 -9.71
CA VAL A 76 0.90 -1.88 -9.49
C VAL A 76 0.37 -1.39 -10.83
N ALA A 77 -0.91 -1.06 -10.91
CA ALA A 77 -1.49 -0.42 -12.08
C ALA A 77 -1.14 1.07 -12.12
N ASP A 78 -1.21 1.74 -10.98
CA ASP A 78 -0.97 3.18 -10.87
C ASP A 78 -0.60 3.58 -9.44
N VAL A 79 0.13 4.68 -9.27
CA VAL A 79 0.38 5.27 -7.95
C VAL A 79 -0.02 6.72 -8.00
N THR A 80 -1.10 7.05 -7.30
CA THR A 80 -1.59 8.43 -7.18
C THR A 80 -1.12 9.00 -5.85
N ASP A 81 -0.54 10.19 -5.84
CA ASP A 81 -0.36 10.93 -4.58
C ASP A 81 -1.74 11.33 -4.06
N ALA A 82 -2.08 10.86 -2.86
CA ALA A 82 -3.30 11.27 -2.20
C ALA A 82 -3.10 12.72 -1.82
N ALA A 83 -3.57 13.62 -2.69
CA ALA A 83 -3.43 15.05 -2.53
C ALA A 83 -3.91 15.44 -1.14
N VAL A 84 -2.95 15.83 -0.29
CA VAL A 84 -3.20 16.55 0.95
C VAL A 84 -4.00 17.77 0.53
N SER A 85 -5.32 17.71 0.70
CA SER A 85 -6.14 18.91 0.62
C SER A 85 -5.68 19.79 1.78
N ALA A 86 -4.91 20.80 1.42
CA ALA A 86 -4.30 21.80 2.31
C ALA A 86 -5.36 22.60 3.07
#